data_AF-A0A7V3QXK7-F1
#
_entry.id   AF-A0A7V3QXK7-F1
#
_cell.length_a   1.000
_cell.length_b   1.000
_cell.length_c   1.000
_cell.angle_alpha   90.00
_cell.angle_beta   90.00
_cell.angle_gamma   90.00
#
_symmetry.space_group_name_H-M   'P 1'
#
loop_
_entity.id
_entity.type
_entity.pdbx_description
1 polymer ?
#
loop_
_entity_poly.entity_id
_entity_poly.type
_entity_poly.pdbx_seq_one_letter_code
_entity_poly.pdbx_strand_id
1 'polypeptide(L)' 'TKVIMITGYATVEVAREALAKGAFDFIAKPFKPQELRDVIARAAESLGFKGIHETPVE' A
#
# COMPACT_ATOMS: atom_id res chain seq x y z
N THR A 1 6.35 12.30 3.43
CA THR A 1 5.81 11.07 4.06
C THR A 1 4.88 10.39 3.09
N LYS A 2 5.01 9.07 2.86
CA LYS A 2 4.06 8.30 2.05
C LYS A 2 3.05 7.64 2.99
N VAL A 3 1.76 7.74 2.67
CA VAL A 3 0.68 7.20 3.51
C VAL A 3 -0.06 6.14 2.73
N ILE A 4 -0.21 4.94 3.30
CA ILE A 4 -1.02 3.86 2.74
C ILE A 4 -2.31 3.80 3.56
N MET A 5 -3.45 3.94 2.89
CA MET A 5 -4.76 3.95 3.57
C MET A 5 -5.37 2.54 3.55
N ILE A 6 -5.80 2.03 4.71
CA ILE A 6 -6.41 0.70 4.84
C ILE A 6 -7.85 0.88 5.32
N THR A 7 -8.83 0.35 4.58
CA THR A 7 -10.26 0.43 4.95
C THR A 7 -11.02 -0.86 4.66
N GLY A 8 -12.03 -1.19 5.45
CA GLY A 8 -12.96 -2.31 5.18
C GLY A 8 -14.17 -1.93 4.33
N TYR A 9 -14.34 -0.65 4.00
CA TYR A 9 -15.37 -0.18 3.09
C TYR A 9 -14.69 0.58 1.95
N ALA A 10 -14.14 -0.20 1.02
CA ALA A 10 -13.43 0.33 -0.12
C ALA A 10 -14.40 0.65 -1.26
N THR A 11 -14.95 1.86 -1.27
CA THR A 11 -15.57 2.38 -2.50
C THR A 11 -14.51 3.02 -3.37
N VAL A 12 -14.74 2.98 -4.68
CA VAL A 12 -13.84 3.60 -5.67
C VAL A 12 -13.72 5.11 -5.41
N GLU A 13 -14.79 5.76 -4.95
CA GLU A 13 -14.75 7.19 -4.58
C GLU A 13 -13.80 7.47 -3.42
N VAL A 14 -13.86 6.68 -2.33
CA VAL A 14 -12.99 6.89 -1.17
C VAL A 14 -11.52 6.63 -1.54
N ALA A 15 -11.25 5.60 -2.34
CA ALA A 15 -9.91 5.35 -2.86
C ALA A 15 -9.40 6.52 -3.70
N ARG A 16 -10.24 7.05 -4.59
CA ARG A 16 -9.89 8.19 -5.44
C ARG A 16 -9.66 9.47 -4.63
N GLU A 17 -10.49 9.73 -3.62
CA GLU A 17 -10.28 10.86 -2.71
C GLU A 17 -8.99 10.73 -1.92
N ALA A 18 -8.69 9.54 -1.40
CA ALA A 18 -7.46 9.28 -0.66
C ALA A 18 -6.23 9.57 -1.52
N LEU A 19 -6.21 9.04 -2.75
CA LEU A 19 -5.15 9.29 -3.72
C LEU A 19 -5.04 10.78 -4.09
N ALA A 20 -6.18 11.46 -4.28
CA ALA A 20 -6.22 12.90 -4.56
C ALA A 20 -5.70 13.75 -3.39
N LYS A 21 -5.90 13.30 -2.15
CA LYS A 21 -5.39 13.94 -0.92
C LYS A 21 -3.90 13.61 -0.65
N GLY A 22 -3.24 12.87 -1.54
CA GLY A 22 -1.82 12.54 -1.44
C GLY A 22 -1.52 11.22 -0.73
N ALA A 23 -2.51 10.34 -0.56
CA ALA A 23 -2.22 8.95 -0.22
C ALA A 23 -1.38 8.32 -1.33
N PHE A 24 -0.40 7.53 -0.94
CA PHE A 24 0.47 6.82 -1.87
C PHE A 24 -0.26 5.63 -2.48
N ASP A 25 -0.95 4.86 -1.65
CA ASP A 25 -1.69 3.69 -2.07
C ASP A 25 -2.86 3.44 -1.12
N PHE A 26 -3.76 2.55 -1.54
CA PHE A 26 -5.00 2.23 -0.85
C PHE A 26 -5.25 0.72 -0.85
N ILE A 27 -5.52 0.15 0.32
CA ILE A 27 -5.82 -1.28 0.52
C ILE A 27 -7.23 -1.44 1.09
N ALA A 28 -8.01 -2.33 0.48
CA ALA A 28 -9.32 -2.77 0.96
C ALA A 28 -9.20 -4.02 1.85
N LYS A 29 -9.93 -4.08 2.97
CA LYS A 29 -10.12 -5.33 3.72
C LYS A 29 -11.30 -6.12 3.14
N PRO A 30 -11.25 -7.46 3.19
CA PRO A 30 -10.10 -8.27 3.58
C PRO A 30 -9.02 -8.28 2.47
N PHE A 31 -7.75 -8.16 2.86
CA PHE A 31 -6.60 -8.25 1.94
C PHE A 31 -5.74 -9.45 2.30
N LYS A 32 -4.96 -9.94 1.33
CA LYS A 32 -3.97 -10.98 1.58
C LYS A 32 -2.71 -10.36 2.18
N PRO A 33 -2.01 -11.04 3.11
CA PRO A 33 -0.72 -10.56 3.62
C PRO A 33 0.29 -10.23 2.53
N GLN A 34 0.25 -10.96 1.41
CA GLN A 34 1.10 -10.70 0.24
C GLN A 34 0.81 -9.33 -0.39
N GLU A 35 -0.46 -8.95 -0.56
CA GLU A 35 -0.84 -7.66 -1.14
C GLU A 35 -0.34 -6.49 -0.30
N LEU A 36 -0.36 -6.64 1.04
CA LEU A 36 0.21 -5.64 1.93
C LEU A 36 1.72 -5.51 1.76
N ARG A 37 2.44 -6.64 1.66
CA ARG A 37 3.90 -6.64 1.40
C ARG A 37 4.21 -5.96 0.08
N ASP A 38 3.43 -6.23 -0.96
CA ASP A 38 3.65 -5.63 -2.28
C ASP A 38 3.41 -4.12 -2.28
N VAL A 39 2.38 -3.63 -1.56
CA VAL A 39 2.11 -2.18 -1.42
C VAL A 39 3.21 -1.49 -0.61
N ILE A 40 3.64 -2.08 0.50
CA ILE A 40 4.77 -1.57 1.28
C ILE A 40 6.03 -1.57 0.42
N ALA A 41 6.21 -2.59 -0.42
CA ALA A 41 7.38 -2.69 -1.26
C ALA A 41 7.48 -1.52 -2.24
N ARG A 42 6.38 -1.27 -2.96
CA ARG A 42 6.28 -0.11 -3.86
C ARG A 42 6.48 1.22 -3.13
N ALA A 43 5.95 1.35 -1.91
CA ALA A 43 6.12 2.56 -1.11
C ALA A 43 7.58 2.81 -0.70
N ALA A 44 8.29 1.75 -0.32
CA ALA A 44 9.71 1.83 0.04
C ALA A 44 10.57 2.15 -1.18
N GLU A 45 10.31 1.52 -2.33
CA GLU A 45 10.99 1.86 -3.59
C GLU A 45 10.78 3.32 -3.98
N SER A 46 9.55 3.83 -3.86
CA SER A 46 9.25 5.24 -4.13
C SER A 46 9.95 6.20 -3.17
N LEU A 47 10.32 5.74 -1.97
CA LEU A 47 11.10 6.49 -0.99
C LEU A 47 12.62 6.34 -1.20
N GLY A 48 13.06 5.55 -2.18
CA GLY A 48 14.48 5.31 -2.48
C GLY A 48 15.11 4.15 -1.72
N PHE A 49 14.33 3.38 -0.95
CA PHE A 49 14.81 2.16 -0.33
C PHE A 49 14.90 1.04 -1.38
N LYS A 50 16.09 0.77 -1.89
CA LYS A 50 16.39 -0.39 -2.74
C LYS A 50 16.85 -1.56 -1.86
N GLY A 51 16.31 -2.77 -2.07
CA GLY A 51 16.73 -3.99 -1.35
C GLY A 51 15.73 -4.56 -0.35
N ILE A 52 14.49 -4.09 -0.33
CA ILE A 52 13.40 -4.67 0.47
C ILE A 52 12.83 -5.99 -0.10
N HIS A 53 13.28 -6.41 -1.29
CA HIS A 53 13.01 -7.72 -1.86
C HIS A 53 13.90 -8.78 -1.21
N GLU A 54 13.75 -9.05 0.09
CA GLU A 54 14.33 -10.26 0.69
C GLU A 54 13.77 -10.52 2.08
N THR A 55 12.73 -11.35 2.14
CA THR A 55 12.78 -12.51 3.02
C THR A 55 11.84 -13.57 2.44
N PRO A 56 12.37 -14.69 1.92
CA PRO A 56 11.56 -15.90 1.75
C PRO A 56 10.97 -16.21 3.11
N VAL A 57 9.64 -16.17 3.22
CA VAL A 57 8.98 -16.75 4.38
C VAL A 57 8.96 -18.25 4.10
N GLU A 58 9.90 -18.98 4.69
CA GLU A 58 9.83 -20.45 4.77
C GLU A 58 8.52 -20.89 5.45
#